data_AF-A0A964QDK4-F1
#
_entry.id   AF-A0A964QDK4-F1
#
_cell.length_a   1.000
_cell.length_b   1.000
_cell.length_c   1.000
_cell.angle_alpha   90.00
_cell.angle_beta   90.00
_cell.angle_gamma   90.00
#
_symmetry.space_group_name_H-M   'P 1'
#
loop_
_entity.id
_entity.type
_entity.pdbx_description
1 polymer ?
#
loop_
_entity_poly.entity_id
_entity_poly.type
_entity_poly.pdbx_seq_one_letter_code
_entity_poly.pdbx_strand_id
1 'polypeptide(L)'
;MKTSSFIVGMKREWHSLWDKHRTLVVLLFILSIIAGSSRFLRGAIVGLPPAASVYFESGADPRACTSTGTVFANLKTLRETTDLFRKRISGVVGEREDFLKAPSSWPCVPGTEGGIGSLAGLAKEMPGWYYRPAIGDPKMLPVTFASFNSVVAEFVREYECKLSEFSQTADSMVAINRDVDNPNSFCCDEETNTCKQITQVLACATTPSDDSMCAEECPTENVQEVFTTRLTAFYARIESEKQRARLAVLRTFHTLRSLELNYAYAKSLVCFQRASLDLRNELGLLADTISCMPKIWDAVTSLHDPDDSLRPE
;
A
#
# COMPACT_ATOMS: atom_id res chain seq x y z
N MET A 1 11.63 -38.48 -41.28
CA MET A 1 10.38 -38.21 -42.03
C MET A 1 9.28 -39.17 -41.57
N LYS A 2 8.44 -38.79 -40.58
CA LYS A 2 7.27 -39.58 -40.12
C LYS A 2 6.21 -38.70 -39.39
N THR A 3 6.07 -37.43 -39.76
CA THR A 3 5.14 -36.48 -39.11
C THR A 3 3.89 -36.15 -39.95
N SER A 4 3.84 -36.55 -41.23
CA SER A 4 2.73 -36.19 -42.13
C SER A 4 1.43 -36.97 -41.87
N SER A 5 1.52 -38.20 -41.36
CA SER A 5 0.33 -39.07 -41.20
C SER A 5 -0.55 -38.73 -39.99
N PHE A 6 -0.03 -37.98 -39.01
CA PHE A 6 -0.77 -37.70 -37.77
C PHE A 6 -1.76 -36.52 -37.93
N ILE A 7 -1.41 -35.54 -38.77
CA ILE A 7 -2.22 -34.32 -38.99
C ILE A 7 -3.52 -34.63 -39.75
N VAL A 8 -3.50 -35.64 -40.64
CA VAL A 8 -4.67 -36.00 -41.46
C VAL A 8 -5.73 -36.76 -40.65
N GLY A 9 -5.30 -37.62 -39.71
CA GLY A 9 -6.23 -38.36 -38.84
C GLY A 9 -7.01 -37.44 -37.89
N MET A 10 -6.32 -36.47 -37.29
CA MET A 10 -6.91 -35.56 -36.32
C MET A 10 -7.99 -34.64 -36.91
N LYS A 11 -7.92 -34.36 -38.23
CA LYS A 11 -8.88 -33.48 -38.91
C LYS A 11 -10.27 -34.11 -39.11
N ARG A 12 -10.36 -35.44 -39.26
CA ARG A 12 -11.67 -36.12 -39.45
C ARG A 12 -12.44 -36.28 -38.14
N GLU A 13 -11.75 -36.57 -37.04
CA GLU A 13 -12.41 -36.71 -35.73
C GLU A 13 -12.87 -35.34 -35.21
N TRP A 14 -12.11 -34.27 -35.46
CA TRP A 14 -12.49 -32.92 -35.04
C TRP A 14 -13.78 -32.41 -35.66
N HIS A 15 -14.04 -32.71 -36.94
CA HIS A 15 -15.26 -32.24 -37.61
C HIS A 15 -16.53 -32.92 -37.05
N SER A 16 -16.47 -34.21 -36.73
CA SER A 16 -17.60 -34.95 -36.15
C SER A 16 -17.95 -34.46 -34.74
N LEU A 17 -16.92 -34.15 -33.94
CA LEU A 17 -17.08 -33.63 -32.59
C LEU A 17 -17.58 -32.17 -32.58
N TRP A 18 -17.17 -31.37 -33.56
CA TRP A 18 -17.60 -29.97 -33.68
C TRP A 18 -19.10 -29.85 -33.96
N ASP A 19 -19.67 -30.67 -34.85
CA ASP A 19 -21.10 -30.55 -35.20
C ASP A 19 -22.04 -30.96 -34.06
N LYS A 20 -21.68 -31.97 -33.26
CA LYS A 20 -22.50 -32.40 -32.11
C LYS A 20 -22.40 -31.47 -30.90
N HIS A 21 -21.28 -30.77 -30.73
CA HIS A 21 -20.98 -30.02 -29.51
C HIS A 21 -20.59 -28.56 -29.74
N ARG A 22 -20.99 -27.97 -30.87
CA ARG A 22 -20.64 -26.60 -31.28
C ARG A 22 -20.86 -25.56 -30.18
N THR A 23 -21.99 -25.61 -29.50
CA THR A 23 -22.34 -24.68 -28.40
C THR A 23 -21.44 -24.87 -27.17
N LEU A 24 -21.12 -26.11 -26.83
CA LEU A 24 -20.30 -26.47 -25.67
C LEU A 24 -18.83 -26.08 -25.89
N VAL A 25 -18.31 -26.29 -27.11
CA VAL A 25 -16.95 -25.87 -27.49
C VAL A 25 -16.81 -24.34 -27.46
N VAL A 26 -17.81 -23.60 -27.97
CA VAL A 26 -17.79 -22.13 -27.91
C VAL A 26 -17.87 -21.62 -26.47
N LEU A 27 -18.70 -22.22 -25.61
CA LEU A 27 -18.76 -21.88 -24.18
C LEU A 27 -17.44 -22.14 -23.46
N LEU A 28 -16.80 -23.28 -23.70
CA LEU A 28 -15.49 -23.59 -23.12
C LEU A 28 -14.39 -22.65 -23.60
N PHE A 29 -14.44 -22.22 -24.87
CA PHE A 29 -13.50 -21.25 -25.41
C PHE A 29 -13.71 -19.84 -24.83
N ILE A 30 -14.96 -19.42 -24.64
CA ILE A 30 -15.27 -18.16 -23.95
C ILE A 30 -14.82 -18.22 -22.49
N LEU A 31 -15.10 -19.33 -21.78
CA LEU A 31 -14.65 -19.52 -20.40
C LEU A 31 -13.12 -19.57 -20.28
N SER A 32 -12.40 -20.13 -21.26
CA SER A 32 -10.94 -20.13 -21.25
C SER A 32 -10.36 -18.73 -21.53
N ILE A 33 -11.01 -17.94 -22.40
CA ILE A 33 -10.65 -16.53 -22.60
C ILE A 33 -10.94 -15.71 -21.34
N ILE A 34 -12.07 -15.91 -20.66
CA ILE A 34 -12.41 -15.21 -19.42
C ILE A 34 -11.44 -15.63 -18.30
N ALA A 35 -11.12 -16.92 -18.16
CA ALA A 35 -10.14 -17.41 -17.20
C ALA A 35 -8.72 -16.89 -17.50
N GLY A 36 -8.32 -16.84 -18.78
CA GLY A 36 -7.02 -16.32 -19.22
C GLY A 36 -6.90 -14.80 -19.07
N SER A 37 -7.93 -14.04 -19.44
CA SER A 37 -7.96 -12.57 -19.33
C SER A 37 -8.10 -12.09 -17.88
N SER A 38 -8.73 -12.88 -16.99
CA SER A 38 -8.78 -12.56 -15.56
C SER A 38 -7.40 -12.52 -14.88
N ARG A 39 -6.43 -13.29 -15.40
CA ARG A 39 -5.03 -13.23 -14.93
C ARG A 39 -4.30 -11.99 -15.42
N PHE A 40 -4.65 -11.50 -16.62
CA PHE A 40 -4.02 -10.30 -17.21
C PHE A 40 -4.60 -9.00 -16.65
N LEU A 41 -5.91 -8.96 -16.37
CA LEU A 41 -6.59 -7.77 -15.84
C LEU A 41 -6.28 -7.49 -14.36
N ARG A 42 -5.87 -8.50 -13.57
CA ARG A 42 -5.44 -8.27 -12.17
C ARG A 42 -4.15 -7.45 -12.06
N GLY A 43 -3.30 -7.43 -13.08
CA GLY A 43 -2.10 -6.57 -13.10
C GLY A 43 -2.43 -5.10 -13.36
N ALA A 44 -3.34 -4.82 -14.28
CA ALA A 44 -3.64 -3.46 -14.72
C ALA A 44 -4.44 -2.63 -13.70
N ILE A 45 -5.28 -3.27 -12.86
CA ILE A 45 -6.14 -2.56 -11.90
C ILE A 45 -5.36 -2.07 -10.66
N VAL A 46 -4.17 -2.60 -10.39
CA VAL A 46 -3.33 -2.20 -9.24
C VAL A 46 -2.23 -1.21 -9.65
N GLY A 47 -2.15 -0.79 -10.91
CA GLY A 47 -1.09 0.10 -11.38
C GLY A 47 0.33 -0.47 -11.22
N LEU A 48 0.44 -1.78 -10.98
CA LEU A 48 1.71 -2.49 -10.95
C LEU A 48 2.08 -2.81 -12.41
N PRO A 49 3.26 -2.39 -12.90
CA PRO A 49 3.72 -2.78 -14.24
C PRO A 49 3.66 -4.30 -14.38
N PRO A 50 3.28 -4.84 -15.56
CA PRO A 50 3.11 -6.27 -15.78
C PRO A 50 4.39 -6.98 -15.34
N ALA A 51 4.23 -7.83 -14.32
CA ALA A 51 5.25 -8.56 -13.58
C ALA A 51 6.60 -8.64 -14.31
N ALA A 52 7.48 -7.68 -14.06
CA ALA A 52 8.90 -7.97 -14.13
C ALA A 52 9.11 -9.12 -13.13
N SER A 53 9.46 -10.29 -13.64
CA SER A 53 9.88 -11.41 -12.82
C SER A 53 11.09 -10.93 -12.02
N VAL A 54 10.86 -10.57 -10.76
CA VAL A 54 11.92 -10.11 -9.88
C VAL A 54 12.70 -11.35 -9.45
N TYR A 55 13.68 -11.73 -10.27
CA TYR A 55 14.67 -12.73 -9.91
C TYR A 55 15.58 -12.12 -8.84
N PHE A 56 15.37 -12.49 -7.58
CA PHE A 56 16.28 -12.14 -6.50
C PHE A 56 17.30 -13.26 -6.29
N GLU A 57 18.58 -12.89 -6.41
CA GLU A 57 19.73 -13.79 -6.38
C GLU A 57 20.39 -13.89 -4.98
N SER A 58 19.68 -13.50 -3.92
CA SER A 58 20.02 -13.92 -2.57
C SER A 58 18.92 -14.86 -2.09
N GLY A 59 19.25 -16.08 -1.69
CA GLY A 59 18.30 -17.17 -1.42
C GLY A 59 17.22 -16.94 -0.34
N ALA A 60 17.05 -15.72 0.17
CA ALA A 60 15.88 -15.31 0.95
C ALA A 60 14.85 -14.69 0.00
N ASP A 61 13.71 -15.37 -0.15
CA ASP A 61 12.55 -14.82 -0.83
C ASP A 61 12.22 -13.45 -0.18
N PRO A 62 12.22 -12.32 -0.92
CA PRO A 62 11.87 -11.01 -0.35
C PRO A 62 10.43 -10.97 0.19
N ARG A 63 9.61 -11.98 -0.15
CA ARG A 63 8.29 -12.20 0.43
C ARG A 63 8.29 -13.16 1.62
N ALA A 64 9.44 -13.75 1.97
CA ALA A 64 9.60 -14.45 3.22
C ALA A 64 9.22 -13.48 4.34
N CYS A 65 8.39 -13.98 5.26
CA CYS A 65 7.83 -13.16 6.31
C CYS A 65 8.89 -12.94 7.39
N THR A 66 9.73 -11.92 7.20
CA THR A 66 10.75 -11.49 8.17
C THR A 66 10.67 -9.98 8.39
N SER A 67 10.92 -9.55 9.62
CA SER A 67 11.09 -8.14 9.97
C SER A 67 12.50 -7.62 9.68
N THR A 68 13.45 -8.49 9.34
CA THR A 68 14.84 -8.10 9.06
C THR A 68 14.90 -7.13 7.89
N GLY A 69 15.52 -5.97 8.10
CA GLY A 69 15.61 -4.92 7.08
C GLY A 69 14.35 -4.07 6.93
N THR A 70 13.33 -4.27 7.76
CA THR A 70 12.14 -3.40 7.84
C THR A 70 12.28 -2.40 9.00
N VAL A 71 11.35 -1.44 9.09
CA VAL A 71 11.28 -0.49 10.22
C VAL A 71 11.05 -1.16 11.57
N PHE A 72 10.55 -2.40 11.56
CA PHE A 72 10.21 -3.16 12.76
C PHE A 72 11.36 -4.06 13.24
N ALA A 73 12.47 -4.15 12.49
CA ALA A 73 13.59 -5.05 12.79
C ALA A 73 14.08 -4.89 14.24
N ASN A 74 14.29 -3.65 14.68
CA ASN A 74 14.93 -3.33 15.95
C ASN A 74 13.97 -3.25 17.14
N LEU A 75 12.67 -3.40 16.92
CA LEU A 75 11.68 -3.30 17.99
C LEU A 75 11.61 -4.60 18.78
N LYS A 76 11.68 -4.48 20.10
CA LYS A 76 11.80 -5.63 21.01
C LYS A 76 10.49 -5.97 21.71
N THR A 77 9.55 -5.03 21.75
CA THR A 77 8.28 -5.19 22.45
C THR A 77 7.10 -5.07 21.50
N LEU A 78 6.00 -5.74 21.86
CA LEU A 78 4.74 -5.66 21.13
C LEU A 78 4.22 -4.22 21.08
N ARG A 79 4.30 -3.51 22.21
CA ARG A 79 3.82 -2.13 22.34
C ARG A 79 4.55 -1.15 21.44
N GLU A 80 5.88 -1.14 21.46
CA GLU A 80 6.68 -0.27 20.57
C GLU A 80 6.32 -0.52 19.09
N THR A 81 6.13 -1.79 18.74
CA THR A 81 5.76 -2.21 17.38
C THR A 81 4.38 -1.69 16.98
N THR A 82 3.39 -1.86 17.86
CA THR A 82 2.02 -1.38 17.63
C THR A 82 1.95 0.14 17.61
N ASP A 83 2.68 0.84 18.47
CA ASP A 83 2.71 2.31 18.52
C ASP A 83 3.38 2.89 17.28
N LEU A 84 4.49 2.31 16.82
CA LEU A 84 5.13 2.71 15.56
C LEU A 84 4.18 2.50 14.38
N PHE A 85 3.53 1.33 14.30
CA PHE A 85 2.58 1.03 13.24
C PHE A 85 1.44 2.06 13.20
N ARG A 86 0.80 2.33 14.35
CA ARG A 86 -0.28 3.31 14.46
C ARG A 86 0.17 4.71 14.09
N LYS A 87 1.35 5.14 14.58
CA LYS A 87 1.92 6.45 14.27
C LYS A 87 2.18 6.63 12.78
N ARG A 88 2.77 5.64 12.11
CA ARG A 88 3.07 5.71 10.68
C ARG A 88 1.82 5.67 9.82
N ILE A 89 0.88 4.76 10.10
CA ILE A 89 -0.39 4.67 9.37
C ILE A 89 -1.21 5.94 9.55
N SER A 90 -1.36 6.44 10.79
CA SER A 90 -2.12 7.68 11.03
C SER A 90 -1.51 8.89 10.30
N GLY A 91 -0.18 9.02 10.26
CA GLY A 91 0.48 10.07 9.50
C GLY A 91 0.19 10.00 7.99
N VAL A 92 0.31 8.81 7.40
CA VAL A 92 0.04 8.60 5.97
C VAL A 92 -1.44 8.79 5.62
N VAL A 93 -2.35 8.33 6.48
CA VAL A 93 -3.79 8.50 6.29
C VAL A 93 -4.20 9.96 6.46
N GLY A 94 -3.65 10.66 7.47
CA GLY A 94 -3.90 12.07 7.72
C GLY A 94 -3.45 12.94 6.54
N GLU A 95 -2.23 12.74 6.04
CA GLU A 95 -1.74 13.47 4.85
C GLU A 95 -2.64 13.23 3.64
N ARG A 96 -3.09 11.99 3.43
CA ARG A 96 -4.01 11.64 2.33
C ARG A 96 -5.37 12.32 2.48
N GLU A 97 -5.92 12.34 3.69
CA GLU A 97 -7.17 12.99 4.00
C GLU A 97 -7.09 14.51 3.82
N ASP A 98 -6.00 15.13 4.29
CA ASP A 98 -5.74 16.56 4.14
C ASP A 98 -5.64 16.96 2.67
N PHE A 99 -4.93 16.15 1.86
CA PHE A 99 -4.89 16.36 0.41
C PHE A 99 -6.28 16.26 -0.23
N LEU A 100 -7.08 15.26 0.16
CA LEU A 100 -8.44 15.07 -0.36
C LEU A 100 -9.43 16.16 0.10
N LYS A 101 -9.13 16.87 1.19
CA LYS A 101 -9.94 17.99 1.70
C LYS A 101 -9.58 19.35 1.10
N ALA A 102 -8.48 19.47 0.35
CA ALA A 102 -7.98 20.73 -0.19
C ALA A 102 -8.09 20.82 -1.72
N PRO A 103 -9.27 21.09 -2.31
CA PRO A 103 -9.45 21.18 -3.77
C PRO A 103 -8.50 22.15 -4.49
N SER A 104 -8.10 23.22 -3.81
CA SER A 104 -7.22 24.24 -4.38
C SER A 104 -5.83 23.71 -4.69
N SER A 105 -5.33 22.73 -3.93
CA SER A 105 -4.00 22.15 -4.09
C SER A 105 -3.94 21.06 -5.16
N TRP A 106 -5.08 20.65 -5.71
CA TRP A 106 -5.12 19.59 -6.72
C TRP A 106 -4.50 20.08 -8.03
N PRO A 107 -3.45 19.38 -8.51
CA PRO A 107 -2.84 19.74 -9.78
C PRO A 107 -3.69 19.25 -10.95
N CYS A 108 -3.88 20.11 -11.95
CA CYS A 108 -4.59 19.73 -13.17
C CYS A 108 -3.75 18.89 -14.15
N VAL A 109 -2.42 18.85 -13.95
CA VAL A 109 -1.52 18.03 -14.76
C VAL A 109 -1.35 16.66 -14.10
N PRO A 110 -1.65 15.55 -14.80
CA PRO A 110 -1.45 14.21 -14.26
C PRO A 110 0.03 13.99 -13.88
N GLY A 111 0.27 13.34 -12.74
CA GLY A 111 1.63 13.01 -12.27
C GLY A 111 2.36 14.12 -11.52
N THR A 112 1.75 15.29 -11.31
CA THR A 112 2.33 16.39 -10.51
C THR A 112 1.72 16.50 -9.10
N GLU A 113 1.13 15.40 -8.61
CA GLU A 113 0.50 15.29 -7.29
C GLU A 113 1.54 15.50 -6.18
N GLY A 114 1.62 16.74 -5.67
CA GLY A 114 2.37 17.07 -4.47
C GLY A 114 1.66 16.57 -3.20
N GLY A 115 2.36 16.55 -2.06
CA GLY A 115 1.78 16.19 -0.76
C GLY A 115 1.70 14.68 -0.50
N ILE A 116 2.78 13.96 -0.82
CA ILE A 116 2.90 12.51 -0.60
C ILE A 116 4.18 12.21 0.22
N GLY A 117 4.63 13.16 1.03
CA GLY A 117 5.89 13.10 1.77
C GLY A 117 5.95 11.96 2.77
N SER A 118 4.89 11.76 3.56
CA SER A 118 4.84 10.68 4.56
C SER A 118 4.69 9.32 3.90
N LEU A 119 3.88 9.23 2.83
CA LEU A 119 3.71 7.98 2.08
C LEU A 119 5.01 7.59 1.36
N ALA A 120 5.72 8.55 0.76
CA ALA A 120 7.01 8.32 0.13
C ALA A 120 8.09 7.96 1.16
N GLY A 121 8.07 8.61 2.32
CA GLY A 121 8.92 8.26 3.45
C GLY A 121 8.67 6.82 3.93
N LEU A 122 7.39 6.43 4.08
CA LEU A 122 7.01 5.08 4.45
C LEU A 122 7.49 4.06 3.41
N ALA A 123 7.28 4.33 2.13
CA ALA A 123 7.71 3.47 1.02
C ALA A 123 9.23 3.27 0.98
N LYS A 124 10.01 4.31 1.28
CA LYS A 124 11.47 4.26 1.27
C LYS A 124 12.02 3.33 2.37
N GLU A 125 11.30 3.20 3.48
CA GLU A 125 11.71 2.37 4.60
C GLU A 125 11.39 0.88 4.40
N MET A 126 10.67 0.51 3.34
CA MET A 126 10.24 -0.87 3.07
C MET A 126 11.09 -1.54 1.98
N PRO A 127 11.78 -2.66 2.27
CA PRO A 127 12.55 -3.40 1.27
C PRO A 127 11.69 -3.89 0.09
N GLY A 128 10.41 -4.20 0.33
CA GLY A 128 9.48 -4.66 -0.70
C GLY A 128 9.16 -3.60 -1.78
N TRP A 129 9.51 -2.33 -1.54
CA TRP A 129 9.25 -1.23 -2.47
C TRP A 129 10.38 -0.97 -3.49
N TYR A 130 11.44 -1.79 -3.43
CA TYR A 130 12.56 -1.72 -4.36
C TYR A 130 12.46 -2.86 -5.38
N TYR A 131 12.68 -2.53 -6.65
CA TYR A 131 12.84 -3.52 -7.70
C TYR A 131 14.31 -3.59 -8.12
N ARG A 132 14.81 -4.80 -8.35
CA ARG A 132 16.16 -5.01 -8.88
C ARG A 132 16.08 -5.15 -10.40
N PRO A 133 16.66 -4.22 -11.18
CA PRO A 133 16.80 -4.41 -12.62
C PRO A 133 17.77 -5.56 -12.92
N ALA A 134 17.71 -6.15 -14.11
CA ALA A 134 18.62 -7.24 -14.52
C ALA A 134 20.09 -6.83 -14.46
N ILE A 135 20.38 -5.54 -14.66
CA ILE A 135 21.71 -4.95 -14.57
C ILE A 135 21.56 -3.63 -13.81
N GLY A 136 22.32 -3.48 -12.71
CA GLY A 136 22.42 -2.25 -11.92
C GLY A 136 21.84 -2.33 -10.51
N ASP A 137 21.93 -1.21 -9.80
CA ASP A 137 21.50 -1.09 -8.41
C ASP A 137 19.97 -1.18 -8.26
N PRO A 138 19.48 -1.64 -7.07
CA PRO A 138 18.06 -1.60 -6.75
C PRO A 138 17.48 -0.20 -6.94
N LYS A 139 16.36 -0.12 -7.66
CA LYS A 139 15.65 1.12 -7.91
C LYS A 139 14.35 1.14 -7.11
N MET A 140 14.05 2.29 -6.52
CA MET A 140 12.80 2.49 -5.80
C MET A 140 11.64 2.62 -6.80
N LEU A 141 10.52 1.96 -6.52
CA LEU A 141 9.30 2.16 -7.30
C LEU A 141 8.77 3.60 -7.07
N PRO A 142 8.37 4.31 -8.13
CA PRO A 142 7.85 5.67 -7.99
C PRO A 142 6.59 5.64 -7.12
N VAL A 143 6.58 6.51 -6.11
CA VAL A 143 5.43 6.66 -5.20
C VAL A 143 4.52 7.72 -5.80
N THR A 144 3.33 7.28 -6.21
CA THR A 144 2.30 8.14 -6.79
C THR A 144 1.08 8.19 -5.88
N PHE A 145 0.12 9.05 -6.19
CA PHE A 145 -1.15 9.08 -5.49
C PHE A 145 -1.86 7.72 -5.54
N ALA A 146 -1.74 6.97 -6.63
CA ALA A 146 -2.32 5.64 -6.79
C ALA A 146 -1.60 4.55 -5.96
N SER A 147 -0.34 4.79 -5.57
CA SER A 147 0.47 3.84 -4.82
C SER A 147 0.02 3.65 -3.36
N PHE A 148 -0.89 4.51 -2.86
CA PHE A 148 -1.32 4.52 -1.45
C PHE A 148 -1.72 3.12 -0.93
N ASN A 149 -2.65 2.44 -1.61
CA ASN A 149 -3.14 1.14 -1.17
C ASN A 149 -2.03 0.09 -1.14
N SER A 150 -1.16 0.09 -2.14
CA SER A 150 -0.05 -0.85 -2.26
C SER A 150 1.01 -0.62 -1.18
N VAL A 151 1.39 0.63 -0.90
CA VAL A 151 2.35 1.00 0.14
C VAL A 151 1.79 0.62 1.53
N VAL A 152 0.54 0.97 1.81
CA VAL A 152 -0.09 0.64 3.10
C VAL A 152 -0.25 -0.88 3.27
N ALA A 153 -0.64 -1.61 2.22
CA ALA A 153 -0.74 -3.07 2.26
C ALA A 153 0.61 -3.74 2.53
N GLU A 154 1.69 -3.25 1.91
CA GLU A 154 3.04 -3.76 2.15
C GLU A 154 3.49 -3.47 3.58
N PHE A 155 3.20 -2.28 4.11
CA PHE A 155 3.52 -1.93 5.49
C PHE A 155 2.78 -2.81 6.51
N VAL A 156 1.51 -3.13 6.23
CA VAL A 156 0.72 -4.09 7.03
C VAL A 156 1.32 -5.48 6.98
N ARG A 157 1.79 -5.92 5.81
CA ARG A 157 2.48 -7.21 5.67
C ARG A 157 3.72 -7.28 6.55
N GLU A 158 4.57 -6.24 6.53
CA GLU A 158 5.76 -6.17 7.39
C GLU A 158 5.42 -6.16 8.88
N TYR A 159 4.38 -5.42 9.28
CA TYR A 159 3.87 -5.42 10.65
C TYR A 159 3.40 -6.81 11.09
N GLU A 160 2.60 -7.50 10.25
CA GLU A 160 2.13 -8.86 10.54
C GLU A 160 3.29 -9.86 10.65
N CYS A 161 4.35 -9.68 9.86
CA CYS A 161 5.56 -10.49 9.96
C CYS A 161 6.27 -10.28 11.29
N LYS A 162 6.40 -9.04 11.76
CA LYS A 162 6.94 -8.78 13.10
C LYS A 162 6.10 -9.42 14.20
N LEU A 163 4.77 -9.33 14.10
CA LEU A 163 3.86 -9.99 15.04
C LEU A 163 3.99 -11.53 14.99
N SER A 164 4.26 -12.10 13.82
CA SER A 164 4.54 -13.53 13.67
C SER A 164 5.87 -13.93 14.32
N GLU A 165 6.91 -13.10 14.22
CA GLU A 165 8.18 -13.34 14.92
C GLU A 165 8.03 -13.28 16.44
N PHE A 166 7.22 -12.35 16.97
CA PHE A 166 6.87 -12.33 18.39
C PHE A 166 6.13 -13.60 18.82
N SER A 167 5.25 -14.12 17.97
CA SER A 167 4.57 -15.40 18.21
C SER A 167 5.54 -16.58 18.26
N GLN A 168 6.57 -16.60 17.40
CA GLN A 168 7.60 -17.64 17.38
C GLN A 168 8.57 -17.56 18.58
N THR A 169 8.76 -16.36 19.13
CA THR A 169 9.63 -16.10 20.27
C THR A 169 8.86 -15.87 21.57
N ALA A 170 7.57 -16.19 21.59
CA ALA A 170 6.64 -15.87 22.68
C ALA A 170 7.10 -16.43 24.03
N ASP A 171 7.58 -17.68 24.06
CA ASP A 171 8.11 -18.30 25.28
C ASP A 171 9.22 -17.45 25.90
N SER A 172 10.16 -16.99 25.07
CA SER A 172 11.26 -16.13 25.52
C SER A 172 10.77 -14.75 25.96
N MET A 173 9.76 -14.18 25.28
CA MET A 173 9.21 -12.86 25.61
C MET A 173 8.46 -12.86 26.93
N VAL A 174 7.66 -13.89 27.19
CA VAL A 174 6.94 -14.07 28.45
C VAL A 174 7.93 -14.39 29.58
N ALA A 175 8.94 -15.23 29.31
CA ALA A 175 9.97 -15.56 30.30
C ALA A 175 10.76 -14.35 30.81
N ILE A 176 11.00 -13.36 29.95
CA ILE A 176 11.74 -12.13 30.28
C ILE A 176 10.84 -10.92 30.60
N ASN A 177 9.53 -11.12 30.82
CA ASN A 177 8.57 -10.06 31.16
C ASN A 177 8.41 -8.95 30.12
N ARG A 178 8.63 -9.23 28.84
CA ARG A 178 8.42 -8.25 27.75
C ARG A 178 7.00 -8.23 27.19
N ASP A 179 6.14 -9.11 27.69
CA ASP A 179 4.72 -9.23 27.34
C ASP A 179 3.79 -8.29 28.11
N VAL A 180 4.21 -7.78 29.28
CA VAL A 180 3.37 -6.97 30.19
C VAL A 180 3.88 -5.54 30.28
N ASP A 181 2.95 -4.59 30.18
CA ASP A 181 3.19 -3.14 30.29
C ASP A 181 3.62 -2.70 31.70
N ASN A 182 3.52 -3.60 32.67
CA ASN A 182 3.88 -3.43 34.07
C ASN A 182 4.86 -4.54 34.51
N PRO A 183 6.15 -4.23 34.72
CA PRO A 183 7.18 -5.22 35.08
C PRO A 183 6.91 -5.90 36.43
N ASN A 184 6.04 -5.33 37.28
CA ASN A 184 5.78 -5.76 38.65
C ASN A 184 4.89 -7.02 38.80
N SER A 185 4.70 -7.81 37.74
CA SER A 185 3.77 -8.94 37.72
C SER A 185 4.40 -10.29 38.09
N PHE A 186 5.71 -10.31 38.33
CA PHE A 186 6.40 -11.43 39.00
C PHE A 186 6.88 -10.97 40.36
N CYS A 187 7.41 -11.88 41.17
CA CYS A 187 8.06 -11.55 42.44
C CYS A 187 9.14 -10.50 42.21
N CYS A 188 8.74 -9.26 42.35
CA CYS A 188 9.57 -8.10 42.39
C CYS A 188 9.65 -7.77 43.85
N ASP A 189 10.85 -7.83 44.38
CA ASP A 189 11.11 -7.34 45.71
C ASP A 189 10.84 -5.83 45.70
N GLU A 190 9.86 -5.41 46.50
CA GLU A 190 9.42 -4.01 46.57
C GLU A 190 10.51 -3.10 47.15
N GLU A 191 11.39 -3.62 48.02
CA GLU A 191 12.47 -2.81 48.60
C GLU A 191 13.58 -2.56 47.58
N THR A 192 13.93 -3.56 46.77
CA THR A 192 15.04 -3.44 45.82
C THR A 192 14.59 -3.02 44.42
N ASN A 193 13.28 -3.04 44.14
CA ASN A 193 12.71 -2.80 42.81
C ASN A 193 13.30 -3.74 41.74
N THR A 194 13.80 -4.90 42.17
CA THR A 194 14.38 -5.91 41.27
C THR A 194 13.37 -7.01 41.03
N CYS A 195 12.96 -7.16 39.77
CA CYS A 195 12.11 -8.26 39.34
C CYS A 195 12.98 -9.44 38.92
N LYS A 196 12.81 -10.60 39.57
CA LYS A 196 13.51 -11.82 39.16
C LYS A 196 12.91 -12.37 37.86
N GLN A 197 13.78 -12.81 36.95
CA GLN A 197 13.33 -13.48 35.73
C GLN A 197 12.74 -14.85 36.06
N ILE A 198 11.71 -15.30 35.31
CA ILE A 198 11.10 -16.62 35.51
C ILE A 198 12.15 -17.73 35.46
N THR A 199 13.16 -17.60 34.61
CA THR A 199 14.27 -18.56 34.52
C THR A 199 15.03 -18.73 35.83
N GLN A 200 15.19 -17.66 36.62
CA GLN A 200 15.81 -17.72 37.94
C GLN A 200 14.87 -18.35 38.98
N VAL A 201 13.57 -18.05 38.88
CA VAL A 201 12.55 -18.68 39.74
C VAL A 201 12.41 -20.17 39.45
N LEU A 202 12.50 -20.59 38.18
CA LEU A 202 12.48 -21.99 37.77
C LEU A 202 13.75 -22.74 38.19
N ALA A 203 14.90 -22.06 38.22
CA ALA A 203 16.14 -22.62 38.76
C ALA A 203 16.00 -22.85 40.29
N CYS A 204 15.42 -21.91 41.03
CA CYS A 204 15.09 -22.10 42.45
C CYS A 204 14.12 -23.29 42.68
N ALA A 205 13.20 -23.55 41.76
CA ALA A 205 12.24 -24.66 41.88
C ALA A 205 12.85 -26.04 41.60
N THR A 206 13.91 -26.12 40.79
CA THR A 206 14.48 -27.40 40.31
C THR A 206 15.72 -27.83 41.08
N THR A 207 16.43 -26.90 41.71
CA THR A 207 17.56 -27.20 42.59
C THR A 207 17.31 -26.59 43.97
N PRO A 208 17.21 -27.40 45.04
CA PRO A 208 17.23 -26.87 46.40
C PRO A 208 18.64 -26.34 46.68
N SER A 209 18.88 -25.07 46.35
CA SER A 209 20.07 -24.36 46.76
C SER A 209 19.78 -23.60 48.05
N ASP A 210 20.73 -23.62 48.99
CA ASP A 210 20.73 -22.77 50.19
C ASP A 210 20.94 -21.28 49.86
N ASP A 211 20.70 -20.86 48.61
CA ASP A 211 20.72 -19.46 48.26
C ASP A 211 19.54 -18.78 48.96
N SER A 212 19.87 -17.97 49.96
CA SER A 212 18.96 -17.05 50.66
C SER A 212 18.05 -16.23 49.72
N MET A 213 18.40 -16.14 48.44
CA MET A 213 17.59 -15.51 47.41
C MET A 213 16.37 -16.32 46.94
N CYS A 214 16.29 -17.63 47.21
CA CYS A 214 15.10 -18.45 46.89
C CYS A 214 14.14 -18.59 48.11
N ALA A 215 14.47 -18.00 49.26
CA ALA A 215 13.84 -18.28 50.54
C ALA A 215 12.64 -17.37 50.90
N GLU A 216 12.43 -16.24 50.20
CA GLU A 216 11.31 -15.33 50.48
C GLU A 216 10.20 -15.43 49.42
N GLU A 217 9.12 -16.11 49.84
CA GLU A 217 7.70 -15.91 49.47
C GLU A 217 7.32 -15.66 48.01
N CYS A 218 7.95 -16.33 47.05
CA CYS A 218 7.25 -16.64 45.80
C CYS A 218 6.41 -17.90 46.02
N PRO A 219 5.06 -17.85 46.00
CA PRO A 219 4.25 -19.06 46.00
C PRO A 219 4.58 -19.88 44.75
N THR A 220 5.38 -20.94 44.94
CA THR A 220 5.92 -21.79 43.88
C THR A 220 4.85 -22.64 43.20
N GLU A 221 3.71 -22.85 43.86
CA GLU A 221 2.65 -23.76 43.39
C GLU A 221 1.98 -23.31 42.08
N ASN A 222 2.14 -22.05 41.65
CA ASN A 222 1.43 -21.52 40.47
C ASN A 222 2.32 -21.00 39.34
N VAL A 223 3.66 -21.16 39.38
CA VAL A 223 4.54 -20.55 38.35
C VAL A 223 4.22 -21.07 36.94
N GLN A 224 3.99 -22.38 36.81
CA GLN A 224 3.64 -22.99 35.52
C GLN A 224 2.24 -22.55 35.05
N GLU A 225 1.27 -22.44 35.96
CA GLU A 225 -0.08 -21.95 35.64
C GLU A 225 -0.06 -20.47 35.22
N VAL A 226 0.71 -19.63 35.93
CA VAL A 226 0.89 -18.21 35.59
C VAL A 226 1.59 -18.07 34.24
N PHE A 227 2.65 -18.83 33.98
CA PHE A 227 3.36 -18.79 32.70
C PHE A 227 2.45 -19.22 31.54
N THR A 228 1.74 -20.34 31.67
CA THR A 228 0.81 -20.83 30.63
C THR A 228 -0.36 -19.86 30.40
N THR A 229 -0.91 -19.28 31.47
CA THR A 229 -1.96 -18.25 31.38
C THR A 229 -1.47 -17.00 30.66
N ARG A 230 -0.24 -16.54 30.95
CA ARG A 230 0.35 -15.38 30.26
C ARG A 230 0.70 -15.67 28.82
N LEU A 231 1.25 -16.84 28.53
CA LEU A 231 1.58 -17.26 27.18
C LEU A 231 0.33 -17.32 26.30
N THR A 232 -0.74 -17.94 26.79
CA THR A 232 -2.03 -17.98 26.08
C THR A 232 -2.63 -16.58 25.90
N ALA A 233 -2.58 -15.72 26.92
CA ALA A 233 -3.02 -14.34 26.81
C ALA A 233 -2.18 -13.53 25.82
N PHE A 234 -0.86 -13.76 25.76
CA PHE A 234 0.05 -13.09 24.83
C PHE A 234 -0.23 -13.49 23.38
N TYR A 235 -0.43 -14.78 23.09
CA TYR A 235 -0.88 -15.25 21.78
C TYR A 235 -2.22 -14.64 21.37
N ALA A 236 -3.19 -14.65 22.29
CA ALA A 236 -4.50 -14.02 22.05
C ALA A 236 -4.37 -12.52 21.75
N ARG A 237 -3.47 -11.81 22.46
CA ARG A 237 -3.18 -10.39 22.22
C ARG A 237 -2.59 -10.18 20.83
N ILE A 238 -1.59 -10.97 20.42
CA ILE A 238 -1.00 -10.90 19.08
C ILE A 238 -2.06 -11.10 17.99
N GLU A 239 -2.89 -12.14 18.11
CA GLU A 239 -3.92 -12.42 17.11
C GLU A 239 -4.99 -11.32 17.07
N SER A 240 -5.40 -10.82 18.24
CA SER A 240 -6.34 -9.70 18.33
C SER A 240 -5.78 -8.42 17.67
N GLU A 241 -4.48 -8.14 17.81
CA GLU A 241 -3.83 -6.98 17.18
C GLU A 241 -3.70 -7.16 15.66
N LYS A 242 -3.40 -8.37 15.17
CA LYS A 242 -3.43 -8.67 13.72
C LYS A 242 -4.81 -8.38 13.14
N GLN A 243 -5.86 -8.90 13.76
CA GLN A 243 -7.23 -8.71 13.31
C GLN A 243 -7.66 -7.24 13.37
N ARG A 244 -7.31 -6.54 14.45
CA ARG A 244 -7.58 -5.11 14.63
C ARG A 244 -6.89 -4.27 13.55
N ALA A 245 -5.61 -4.53 13.27
CA ALA A 245 -4.85 -3.81 12.25
C ALA A 245 -5.44 -4.02 10.84
N ARG A 246 -5.74 -5.26 10.46
CA ARG A 246 -6.40 -5.58 9.18
C ARG A 246 -7.73 -4.87 9.03
N LEU A 247 -8.58 -4.94 10.07
CA LEU A 247 -9.90 -4.32 10.03
C LEU A 247 -9.82 -2.79 9.97
N ALA A 248 -8.90 -2.18 10.73
CA ALA A 248 -8.67 -0.74 10.70
C ALA A 248 -8.24 -0.28 9.30
N VAL A 249 -7.26 -0.94 8.70
CA VAL A 249 -6.76 -0.61 7.36
C VAL A 249 -7.84 -0.82 6.29
N LEU A 250 -8.61 -1.90 6.37
CA LEU A 250 -9.72 -2.16 5.45
C LEU A 250 -10.80 -1.07 5.54
N ARG A 251 -11.16 -0.64 6.76
CA ARG A 251 -12.09 0.49 6.96
C ARG A 251 -11.54 1.79 6.40
N THR A 252 -10.25 2.04 6.58
CA THR A 252 -9.57 3.20 6.00
C THR A 252 -9.60 3.16 4.48
N PHE A 253 -9.29 2.04 3.85
CA PHE A 253 -9.40 1.89 2.39
C PHE A 253 -10.82 2.11 1.89
N HIS A 254 -11.82 1.57 2.59
CA HIS A 254 -13.22 1.79 2.22
C HIS A 254 -13.62 3.26 2.34
N THR A 255 -13.17 3.95 3.38
CA THR A 255 -13.46 5.37 3.63
C THR A 255 -12.75 6.26 2.61
N LEU A 256 -11.47 6.00 2.33
CA LEU A 256 -10.72 6.75 1.34
C LEU A 256 -11.23 6.49 -0.08
N ARG A 257 -11.72 5.29 -0.39
CA ARG A 257 -12.28 4.98 -1.71
C ARG A 257 -13.47 5.88 -2.06
N SER A 258 -14.36 6.18 -1.12
CA SER A 258 -15.48 7.09 -1.41
C SER A 258 -14.99 8.52 -1.68
N LEU A 259 -13.97 8.96 -0.94
CA LEU A 259 -13.31 10.26 -1.17
C LEU A 259 -12.55 10.29 -2.50
N GLU A 260 -11.90 9.20 -2.91
CA GLU A 260 -11.17 9.10 -4.17
C GLU A 260 -12.10 9.16 -5.38
N LEU A 261 -13.26 8.48 -5.32
CA LEU A 261 -14.27 8.59 -6.35
C LEU A 261 -14.76 10.04 -6.48
N ASN A 262 -15.05 10.69 -5.36
CA ASN A 262 -15.46 12.09 -5.35
C ASN A 262 -14.33 13.02 -5.83
N TYR A 263 -13.08 12.74 -5.47
CA TYR A 263 -11.90 13.48 -5.91
C TYR A 263 -11.74 13.44 -7.42
N ALA A 264 -11.90 12.28 -8.06
CA ALA A 264 -11.77 12.18 -9.51
C ALA A 264 -12.79 13.09 -10.25
N TYR A 265 -14.04 13.11 -9.77
CA TYR A 265 -15.08 13.99 -10.32
C TYR A 265 -14.84 15.46 -9.97
N ALA A 266 -14.52 15.78 -8.71
CA ALA A 266 -14.31 17.15 -8.28
C ALA A 266 -13.07 17.77 -8.95
N LYS A 267 -11.98 17.00 -9.11
CA LYS A 267 -10.78 17.42 -9.82
C LYS A 267 -11.07 17.79 -11.27
N SER A 268 -11.84 16.96 -12.00
CA SER A 268 -12.18 17.26 -13.39
C SER A 268 -13.01 18.53 -13.51
N LEU A 269 -13.97 18.75 -12.60
CA LEU A 269 -14.77 19.97 -12.56
C LEU A 269 -13.94 21.21 -12.21
N VAL A 270 -13.07 21.15 -11.20
CA VAL A 270 -12.19 22.26 -10.81
C VAL A 270 -11.24 22.63 -11.95
N CYS A 271 -10.65 21.64 -12.61
CA CYS A 271 -9.75 21.89 -13.73
C CYS A 271 -10.49 22.41 -14.97
N PHE A 272 -11.69 21.91 -15.25
CA PHE A 272 -12.55 22.45 -16.30
C PHE A 272 -12.95 23.90 -16.02
N GLN A 273 -13.30 24.22 -14.76
CA GLN A 273 -13.61 25.58 -14.35
C GLN A 273 -12.41 26.51 -14.54
N ARG A 274 -11.20 26.10 -14.15
CA ARG A 274 -9.96 26.87 -14.40
C ARG A 274 -9.72 27.09 -15.89
N ALA A 275 -9.79 26.04 -16.70
CA ALA A 275 -9.64 26.15 -18.15
C ALA A 275 -10.69 27.08 -18.79
N SER A 276 -11.92 27.10 -18.27
CA SER A 276 -12.96 28.01 -18.74
C SER A 276 -12.68 29.48 -18.41
N LEU A 277 -12.03 29.76 -17.29
CA LEU A 277 -11.60 31.10 -16.91
C LEU A 277 -10.43 31.57 -17.78
N ASP A 278 -9.47 30.69 -18.03
CA ASP A 278 -8.35 30.98 -18.93
C ASP A 278 -8.84 31.28 -20.35
N LEU A 279 -9.78 30.48 -20.87
CA LEU A 279 -10.40 30.74 -22.18
C LEU A 279 -11.13 32.10 -22.22
N ARG A 280 -11.85 32.46 -21.16
CA ARG A 280 -12.51 33.78 -21.08
C ARG A 280 -11.52 34.93 -21.06
N ASN A 281 -10.41 34.76 -20.34
CA ASN A 281 -9.35 35.76 -20.29
C ASN A 281 -8.67 35.91 -21.66
N GLU A 282 -8.38 34.80 -22.36
CA GLU A 282 -7.82 34.86 -23.71
C GLU A 282 -8.79 35.47 -24.72
N LEU A 283 -10.08 35.12 -24.66
CA LEU A 283 -11.10 35.75 -25.51
C LEU A 283 -11.26 37.26 -25.21
N GLY A 284 -11.12 37.67 -23.94
CA GLY A 284 -11.09 39.07 -23.56
C GLY A 284 -9.88 39.80 -24.15
N LEU A 285 -8.69 39.22 -24.02
CA LEU A 285 -7.47 39.77 -24.65
C LEU A 285 -7.58 39.83 -26.18
N LEU A 286 -8.14 38.80 -26.81
CA LEU A 286 -8.42 38.80 -28.24
C LEU A 286 -9.41 39.90 -28.62
N ALA A 287 -10.48 40.10 -27.85
CA ALA A 287 -11.43 41.18 -28.09
C ALA A 287 -10.77 42.57 -27.98
N ASP A 288 -9.92 42.78 -26.97
CA ASP A 288 -9.19 44.04 -26.78
C ASP A 288 -8.20 44.31 -27.92
N THR A 289 -7.46 43.28 -28.35
CA THR A 289 -6.54 43.39 -29.49
C THR A 289 -7.27 43.67 -30.80
N ILE A 290 -8.42 43.04 -31.04
CA ILE A 290 -9.27 43.32 -32.22
C ILE A 290 -9.81 44.75 -32.17
N SER A 291 -10.18 45.26 -30.99
CA SER A 291 -10.65 46.64 -30.82
C SER A 291 -9.56 47.69 -31.06
N CYS A 292 -8.30 47.35 -30.83
CA CYS A 292 -7.16 48.26 -31.02
C CYS A 292 -6.51 48.14 -32.40
N MET A 293 -6.85 47.13 -33.21
CA MET A 293 -6.38 47.08 -34.59
C MET A 293 -7.01 48.25 -35.37
N PRO A 294 -6.19 49.06 -36.09
CA PRO A 294 -6.75 50.05 -37.00
C PRO A 294 -7.69 49.34 -37.95
N LYS A 295 -8.85 49.95 -38.25
CA LYS A 295 -9.89 49.35 -39.10
C LYS A 295 -9.33 48.98 -40.48
N ILE A 296 -8.69 47.83 -40.60
CA ILE A 296 -8.24 47.26 -41.87
C ILE A 296 -9.46 46.85 -42.71
N TRP A 297 -10.61 46.65 -42.07
CA TRP A 297 -11.90 46.43 -42.71
C TRP A 297 -12.46 47.71 -43.37
N ASP A 298 -11.98 48.91 -43.02
CA ASP A 298 -12.29 50.16 -43.74
C ASP A 298 -11.41 50.36 -44.99
N ALA A 299 -10.40 49.50 -45.24
CA ALA A 299 -9.58 49.60 -46.45
C ALA A 299 -10.34 49.17 -47.72
N VAL A 300 -11.41 48.37 -47.59
CA VAL A 300 -12.26 47.98 -48.72
C VAL A 300 -13.24 49.09 -49.09
N THR A 301 -13.69 49.89 -48.12
CA THR A 301 -14.54 51.07 -48.34
C THR A 301 -13.73 52.32 -48.73
N SER A 302 -12.47 52.43 -48.31
CA SER A 302 -11.56 53.52 -48.72
C SER A 302 -11.08 53.44 -50.17
N LEU A 303 -11.31 52.32 -50.89
CA LEU A 303 -10.97 52.18 -52.31
C LEU A 303 -12.09 52.68 -53.26
N HIS A 304 -13.17 53.24 -52.69
CA HIS A 304 -14.33 53.74 -53.42
C HIS A 304 -14.59 55.24 -53.16
N ASP A 305 -13.54 56.04 -52.96
CA ASP A 305 -13.65 57.45 -53.32
C ASP A 305 -13.51 57.54 -54.85
N PRO A 306 -14.60 57.74 -55.62
CA PRO A 306 -14.47 58.12 -57.01
C PRO A 306 -13.76 59.47 -57.06
N ASP A 307 -12.72 59.56 -57.89
CA ASP A 307 -12.05 60.80 -58.25
C ASP A 307 -13.12 61.83 -58.70
N ASP A 308 -13.46 62.82 -57.85
CA ASP A 308 -14.47 63.85 -58.12
C ASP A 308 -13.95 64.92 -59.13
N SER A 309 -12.89 64.58 -59.88
CA SER A 309 -12.24 65.43 -60.88
C SER A 309 -12.94 65.45 -62.25
N LEU A 310 -14.10 64.79 -62.38
CA LEU A 310 -14.88 64.69 -63.63
C LEU A 310 -16.31 65.27 -63.53
N ARG A 311 -16.55 66.32 -62.74
CA ARG A 311 -17.74 67.17 -62.91
C ARG A 311 -17.49 68.30 -63.91
N PRO A 312 -18.07 68.25 -65.12
CA PRO A 312 -18.18 69.44 -65.96
C PRO A 312 -19.25 70.38 -65.41
N GLU A 313 -18.94 71.69 -65.40
CA GLU A 313 -19.84 72.80 -65.10
C GLU A 313 -21.01 72.92 -66.10
#